data_AF-A0A917D8T5-F1
#
_entry.id   AF-A0A917D8T5-F1
#
_cell.length_a   1.000
_cell.length_b   1.000
_cell.length_c   1.000
_cell.angle_alpha   90.00
_cell.angle_beta   90.00
_cell.angle_gamma   90.00
#
_symmetry.space_group_name_H-M   'P 1'
#
loop_
_entity.id
_entity.type
_entity.pdbx_description
1 polymer ?
#
loop_
_entity_poly.entity_id
_entity_poly.type
_entity_poly.pdbx_seq_one_letter_code
_entity_poly.pdbx_strand_id
1 'polypeptide(L)'
;MKIKLIIIILIFTSVSSFGQSVLKSELKKMLTETLVKSRNYVSDATNSWFYDNTENDYKTQDTLTFKTARSFKRDYCKIINWTFYEWNKFRLEFADYCNEPPTKLASKNEDYYEFLVEEKDKNIFVYLKNVNGIQDKFKIVELTKIEPIDSGNDQFDYRIKLTRIK
;
A
#
# COMPACT_ATOMS: atom_id res chain seq x y z
N MET A 1 7.54 -37.08 -52.18
CA MET A 1 6.91 -36.66 -50.91
C MET A 1 6.67 -35.16 -50.96
N LYS A 2 5.40 -34.71 -51.05
CA LYS A 2 5.06 -33.28 -51.06
C LYS A 2 4.47 -32.93 -49.70
N ILE A 3 5.21 -32.13 -48.94
CA ILE A 3 4.92 -31.71 -47.58
C ILE A 3 3.71 -30.77 -47.60
N LYS A 4 2.65 -31.12 -46.85
CA LYS A 4 1.48 -30.26 -46.65
C LYS A 4 1.87 -29.13 -45.70
N LEU A 5 1.74 -27.88 -46.16
CA LEU A 5 1.93 -26.68 -45.35
C LEU A 5 0.68 -26.47 -44.48
N ILE A 6 0.76 -26.75 -43.18
CA ILE A 6 -0.29 -26.44 -42.21
C ILE A 6 0.00 -25.03 -41.69
N ILE A 7 -0.85 -24.06 -42.05
CA ILE A 7 -0.81 -22.70 -41.50
C ILE A 7 -1.52 -22.73 -40.15
N ILE A 8 -0.74 -22.60 -39.07
CA ILE A 8 -1.25 -22.47 -37.70
C ILE A 8 -1.50 -20.98 -37.47
N ILE A 9 -2.78 -20.57 -37.50
CA ILE A 9 -3.21 -19.22 -37.14
C ILE A 9 -3.16 -19.10 -35.62
N LEU A 10 -2.10 -18.48 -35.11
CA LEU A 10 -1.97 -18.12 -33.70
C LEU A 10 -2.87 -16.89 -33.44
N ILE A 11 -4.09 -17.12 -33.00
CA ILE A 11 -4.97 -16.07 -32.49
C ILE A 11 -4.42 -15.66 -31.12
N PHE A 12 -3.55 -14.65 -31.10
CA PHE A 12 -3.24 -13.90 -29.89
C PHE A 12 -4.49 -13.13 -29.49
N THR A 13 -5.41 -13.79 -28.77
CA THR A 13 -6.38 -13.06 -27.95
C THR A 13 -5.60 -12.46 -26.79
N SER A 14 -5.13 -11.23 -26.99
CA SER A 14 -4.77 -10.35 -25.90
C SER A 14 -6.00 -10.18 -25.01
N VAL A 15 -6.13 -11.04 -24.01
CA VAL A 15 -6.96 -10.79 -22.84
C VAL A 15 -6.39 -9.57 -22.17
N SER A 16 -6.90 -8.41 -22.57
CA SER A 16 -6.80 -7.18 -21.79
C SER A 16 -7.40 -7.51 -20.43
N SER A 17 -6.55 -7.82 -19.46
CA SER A 17 -6.94 -7.79 -18.06
C SER A 17 -7.37 -6.36 -17.77
N PHE A 18 -8.67 -6.11 -17.89
CA PHE A 18 -9.28 -4.89 -17.39
C PHE A 18 -8.94 -4.84 -15.91
N GLY A 19 -7.98 -3.99 -15.55
CA GLY A 19 -7.68 -3.67 -14.17
C GLY A 19 -8.98 -3.23 -13.52
N GLN A 20 -9.41 -3.95 -12.48
CA GLN A 20 -10.57 -3.56 -11.70
C GLN A 20 -10.31 -2.15 -11.17
N SER A 21 -11.20 -1.21 -11.49
CA SER A 21 -11.12 0.14 -10.95
C SER A 21 -11.37 0.07 -9.45
N VAL A 22 -10.38 0.45 -8.64
CA VAL A 22 -10.53 0.52 -7.18
C VAL A 22 -11.64 1.51 -6.84
N LEU A 23 -12.58 1.12 -5.97
CA LEU A 23 -13.66 1.99 -5.52
C LEU A 23 -13.25 2.79 -4.28
N LYS A 24 -13.74 4.04 -4.17
CA LYS A 24 -13.52 4.88 -2.98
C LYS A 24 -14.04 4.22 -1.69
N SER A 25 -15.16 3.51 -1.79
CA SER A 25 -15.76 2.76 -0.69
C SER A 25 -14.87 1.62 -0.21
N GLU A 26 -14.19 0.92 -1.12
CA GLU A 26 -13.26 -0.17 -0.80
C GLU A 26 -12.03 0.36 -0.06
N LEU A 27 -11.45 1.47 -0.52
CA LEU A 27 -10.35 2.15 0.17
C LEU A 27 -10.76 2.55 1.59
N LYS A 28 -11.91 3.21 1.74
CA LYS A 28 -12.41 3.64 3.06
C LYS A 28 -12.65 2.45 3.97
N LYS A 29 -13.24 1.37 3.45
CA LYS A 29 -13.49 0.13 4.19
C LYS A 29 -12.17 -0.47 4.69
N MET A 30 -11.18 -0.62 3.83
CA MET A 30 -9.86 -1.13 4.21
C MET A 30 -9.20 -0.28 5.30
N LEU A 31 -9.16 1.05 5.12
CA LEU A 31 -8.52 1.94 6.10
C LEU A 31 -9.22 1.88 7.46
N THR A 32 -10.55 1.83 7.45
CA THR A 32 -11.35 1.67 8.66
C THR A 32 -11.09 0.33 9.33
N GLU A 33 -11.03 -0.76 8.56
CA GLU A 33 -10.74 -2.09 9.10
C GLU A 33 -9.32 -2.20 9.68
N THR A 34 -8.33 -1.57 9.02
CA THR A 34 -6.95 -1.44 9.53
C THR A 34 -6.95 -0.79 10.92
N LEU A 35 -7.70 0.30 11.09
CA LEU A 35 -7.80 1.02 12.37
C LEU A 35 -8.53 0.19 13.44
N VAL A 36 -9.70 -0.38 13.13
CA VAL A 36 -10.54 -1.11 14.10
C VAL A 36 -9.86 -2.38 14.60
N LYS A 37 -9.26 -3.17 13.71
CA LYS A 37 -8.64 -4.45 14.11
C LYS A 37 -7.43 -4.25 15.02
N SER A 38 -6.65 -3.20 14.78
CA SER A 38 -5.50 -2.86 15.62
C SER A 38 -5.85 -2.51 17.07
N ARG A 39 -7.07 -2.01 17.31
CA ARG A 39 -7.50 -1.52 18.63
C ARG A 39 -8.28 -2.57 19.42
N ASN A 40 -9.09 -3.38 18.75
CA ASN A 40 -10.20 -4.06 19.42
C ASN A 40 -10.20 -5.59 19.28
N TYR A 41 -9.49 -6.17 18.32
CA TYR A 41 -9.76 -7.55 17.91
C TYR A 41 -8.57 -8.50 17.98
N VAL A 42 -7.35 -8.00 17.83
CA VAL A 42 -6.19 -8.86 17.62
C VAL A 42 -5.00 -8.34 18.41
N SER A 43 -4.55 -9.10 19.41
CA SER A 43 -3.28 -8.83 20.11
C SER A 43 -2.16 -8.71 19.08
N ASP A 44 -1.39 -7.63 19.13
CA ASP A 44 -0.26 -7.29 18.25
C ASP A 44 -0.63 -6.87 16.81
N ALA A 45 -1.91 -6.63 16.50
CA ALA A 45 -2.26 -6.07 15.20
C ALA A 45 -1.91 -4.59 15.19
N THR A 46 -1.05 -4.17 14.27
CA THR A 46 -0.75 -2.75 14.12
C THR A 46 -1.71 -2.09 13.13
N ASN A 47 -1.99 -0.83 13.40
CA ASN A 47 -2.63 0.14 12.53
C ASN A 47 -1.68 0.71 11.46
N SER A 48 -0.57 0.04 11.17
CA SER A 48 0.45 0.58 10.26
C SER A 48 0.50 -0.15 8.94
N TRP A 49 0.76 0.61 7.90
CA TRP A 49 1.13 0.11 6.59
C TRP A 49 2.62 0.31 6.35
N PHE A 50 3.28 -0.68 5.77
CA PHE A 50 4.73 -0.78 5.66
C PHE A 50 5.16 -0.70 4.21
N TYR A 51 6.14 0.14 3.95
CA TYR A 51 6.89 0.18 2.69
C TYR A 51 8.36 -0.17 2.98
N ASP A 52 8.93 -1.03 2.13
CA ASP A 52 10.34 -1.38 2.14
C ASP A 52 11.15 -0.20 1.60
N ASN A 53 11.97 0.40 2.44
CA ASN A 53 12.80 1.55 2.11
C ASN A 53 14.29 1.23 2.26
N THR A 54 14.67 -0.03 1.99
CA THR A 54 16.07 -0.48 2.00
C THR A 54 16.95 0.38 1.08
N GLU A 55 16.41 0.77 -0.08
CA GLU A 55 17.08 1.62 -1.07
C GLU A 55 16.96 3.13 -0.79
N ASN A 56 16.34 3.55 0.33
CA ASN A 56 16.06 4.95 0.67
C ASN A 56 15.29 5.73 -0.42
N ASP A 57 14.44 5.07 -1.19
CA ASP A 57 13.81 5.58 -2.40
C ASP A 57 12.39 6.11 -2.19
N TYR A 58 11.85 6.07 -0.96
CA TYR A 58 10.46 6.47 -0.68
C TYR A 58 10.02 7.80 -1.32
N LYS A 59 10.91 8.80 -1.32
CA LYS A 59 10.63 10.15 -1.86
C LYS A 59 10.72 10.23 -3.38
N THR A 60 11.48 9.35 -4.01
CA THR A 60 11.81 9.42 -5.45
C THR A 60 11.14 8.33 -6.27
N GLN A 61 10.73 7.24 -5.63
CA GLN A 61 10.10 6.10 -6.27
C GLN A 61 8.73 6.51 -6.85
N ASP A 62 8.55 6.24 -8.15
CA ASP A 62 7.31 6.57 -8.85
C ASP A 62 6.15 5.68 -8.41
N THR A 63 6.42 4.46 -7.94
CA THR A 63 5.39 3.52 -7.51
C THR A 63 5.72 2.93 -6.13
N LEU A 64 4.83 3.13 -5.17
CA LEU A 64 4.97 2.66 -3.81
C LEU A 64 4.00 1.49 -3.57
N THR A 65 4.49 0.42 -2.94
CA THR A 65 3.67 -0.72 -2.55
C THR A 65 3.70 -0.87 -1.04
N PHE A 66 2.56 -0.68 -0.39
CA PHE A 66 2.43 -0.84 1.04
C PHE A 66 1.71 -2.12 1.39
N LYS A 67 2.06 -2.72 2.54
CA LYS A 67 1.44 -3.93 3.09
C LYS A 67 1.07 -3.73 4.56
N THR A 68 0.04 -4.41 5.06
CA THR A 68 -0.24 -4.48 6.51
C THR A 68 0.61 -5.57 7.19
N ALA A 69 0.78 -5.46 8.51
CA ALA A 69 1.87 -6.07 9.29
C ALA A 69 1.98 -7.59 9.39
N ARG A 70 1.00 -8.41 8.99
CA ARG A 70 1.02 -9.83 9.37
C ARG A 70 1.30 -10.80 8.24
N SER A 71 1.10 -10.37 6.99
CA SER A 71 1.34 -11.17 5.78
C SER A 71 2.73 -10.99 5.19
N PHE A 72 3.60 -10.23 5.86
CA PHE A 72 4.94 -10.00 5.34
C PHE A 72 5.97 -10.31 6.42
N LYS A 73 6.74 -11.37 6.17
CA LYS A 73 8.01 -11.56 6.84
C LYS A 73 8.85 -10.30 6.58
N ARG A 74 9.08 -9.49 7.61
CA ARG A 74 9.90 -8.27 7.49
C ARG A 74 11.36 -8.68 7.30
N ASP A 75 11.68 -9.06 6.08
CA ASP A 75 13.05 -9.38 5.65
C ASP A 75 13.88 -8.11 5.37
N TYR A 76 13.26 -6.93 5.45
CA TYR A 76 13.89 -5.63 5.30
C TYR A 76 13.98 -4.89 6.64
N CYS A 77 15.02 -4.07 6.80
CA CYS A 77 15.32 -3.38 8.04
C CYS A 77 15.02 -1.87 8.00
N LYS A 78 15.05 -1.23 6.84
CA LYS A 78 14.68 0.18 6.66
C LYS A 78 13.25 0.28 6.19
N ILE A 79 12.43 0.98 6.95
CA ILE A 79 10.98 0.90 6.84
C ILE A 79 10.36 2.29 6.87
N ILE A 80 9.39 2.50 5.99
CA ILE A 80 8.42 3.59 6.10
C ILE A 80 7.12 3.04 6.65
N ASN A 81 6.66 3.63 7.75
CA ASN A 81 5.35 3.31 8.31
C ASN A 81 4.36 4.45 8.05
N TRP A 82 3.18 4.10 7.58
CA TRP A 82 1.99 4.93 7.69
C TRP A 82 1.13 4.39 8.83
N THR A 83 1.24 4.98 10.01
CA THR A 83 0.56 4.53 11.23
C THR A 83 -0.73 5.33 11.44
N PHE A 84 -1.88 4.70 11.23
CA PHE A 84 -3.19 5.35 11.22
C PHE A 84 -3.77 5.56 12.62
N TYR A 85 -4.09 6.80 12.99
CA TYR A 85 -4.77 7.13 14.26
C TYR A 85 -6.24 7.53 14.06
N GLU A 86 -6.60 7.90 12.83
CA GLU A 86 -7.98 8.00 12.33
C GLU A 86 -8.05 7.31 10.95
N TRP A 87 -9.25 7.06 10.43
CA TRP A 87 -9.42 6.30 9.18
C TRP A 87 -8.73 6.98 7.98
N ASN A 88 -8.57 8.29 7.98
CA ASN A 88 -7.87 9.05 6.95
C ASN A 88 -6.65 9.82 7.47
N LYS A 89 -6.23 9.61 8.72
CA LYS A 89 -5.06 10.32 9.27
C LYS A 89 -4.04 9.37 9.82
N PHE A 90 -2.78 9.64 9.49
CA PHE A 90 -1.66 8.80 9.85
C PHE A 90 -0.43 9.62 10.17
N ARG A 91 0.48 8.99 10.90
CA ARG A 91 1.83 9.48 11.12
C ARG A 91 2.78 8.76 10.18
N LEU A 92 3.60 9.51 9.46
CA LEU A 92 4.71 9.01 8.67
C LEU A 92 5.88 8.76 9.61
N GLU A 93 6.46 7.56 9.56
CA GLU A 93 7.61 7.23 10.40
C GLU A 93 8.69 6.54 9.58
N PHE A 94 9.94 6.87 9.90
CA PHE A 94 11.13 6.25 9.36
C PHE A 94 11.78 5.44 10.47
N ALA A 95 11.96 4.15 10.24
CA ALA A 95 12.65 3.26 11.15
C ALA A 95 13.78 2.53 10.42
N ASP A 96 14.92 2.40 11.09
CA ASP A 96 16.07 1.63 10.65
C ASP A 96 16.42 0.62 11.76
N TYR A 97 16.03 -0.62 11.51
CA TYR A 97 16.27 -1.78 12.36
C TYR A 97 17.58 -2.52 12.00
N CYS A 98 18.35 -2.04 11.03
CA CYS A 98 19.66 -2.61 10.70
C CYS A 98 20.75 -2.17 11.69
N ASN A 99 20.58 -0.99 12.30
CA ASN A 99 21.51 -0.49 13.29
C ASN A 99 21.26 -1.13 14.67
N GLU A 100 22.32 -1.27 15.46
CA GLU A 100 22.24 -1.69 16.86
C GLU A 100 22.77 -0.55 17.76
N PRO A 101 21.91 0.11 18.56
CA PRO A 101 20.48 -0.16 18.72
C PRO A 101 19.65 0.29 17.49
N PRO A 102 18.48 -0.33 17.25
CA PRO A 102 17.54 0.12 16.23
C PRO A 102 17.19 1.59 16.42
N THR A 103 17.11 2.32 15.31
CA THR A 103 16.84 3.75 15.32
C THR A 103 15.50 4.04 14.69
N LYS A 104 14.77 4.99 15.28
CA LYS A 104 13.52 5.52 14.73
C LYS A 104 13.57 7.03 14.81
N LEU A 105 13.27 7.71 13.70
CA LEU A 105 13.20 9.16 13.71
C LEU A 105 12.01 9.60 14.55
N ALA A 106 12.27 10.52 15.49
CA ALA A 106 11.22 11.14 16.28
C ALA A 106 10.31 11.94 15.35
N SER A 107 9.01 11.69 15.44
CA SER A 107 8.02 12.38 14.60
C SER A 107 7.91 13.85 14.98
N LYS A 108 7.75 14.69 13.97
CA LYS A 108 7.50 16.12 14.05
C LYS A 108 6.12 16.44 13.50
N ASN A 109 5.69 17.69 13.60
CA ASN A 109 4.35 18.11 13.15
C ASN A 109 4.14 17.87 11.65
N GLU A 110 5.20 18.01 10.84
CA GLU A 110 5.21 17.72 9.40
C GLU A 110 5.02 16.24 9.07
N ASP A 111 5.19 15.33 10.03
CA ASP A 111 5.02 13.89 9.82
C ASP A 111 3.57 13.43 10.00
N TYR A 112 2.66 14.34 10.39
CA TYR A 112 1.23 14.03 10.56
C TYR A 112 0.47 14.39 9.29
N TYR A 113 -0.09 13.38 8.65
CA TYR A 113 -0.75 13.48 7.36
C TYR A 113 -2.24 13.14 7.43
N GLU A 114 -3.00 13.79 6.57
CA GLU A 114 -4.37 13.47 6.21
C GLU A 114 -4.44 13.02 4.75
N PHE A 115 -5.14 11.93 4.50
CA PHE A 115 -5.58 11.52 3.17
C PHE A 115 -6.81 12.30 2.74
N LEU A 116 -6.66 13.07 1.67
CA LEU A 116 -7.78 13.62 0.92
C LEU A 116 -8.04 12.71 -0.29
N VAL A 117 -9.24 12.15 -0.37
CA VAL A 117 -9.60 11.16 -1.39
C VAL A 117 -10.55 11.75 -2.44
N GLU A 118 -10.06 11.84 -3.67
CA GLU A 118 -10.80 12.31 -4.84
C GLU A 118 -11.05 11.13 -5.79
N GLU A 119 -12.25 11.06 -6.35
CA GLU A 119 -12.59 10.10 -7.39
C GLU A 119 -12.84 10.87 -8.69
N LYS A 120 -12.09 10.53 -9.74
CA LYS A 120 -12.17 11.18 -11.04
C LYS A 120 -11.94 10.15 -12.15
N ASP A 121 -12.82 10.13 -13.14
CA ASP A 121 -12.73 9.24 -14.31
C ASP A 121 -12.55 7.76 -13.92
N LYS A 122 -13.27 7.32 -12.88
CA LYS A 122 -13.17 5.96 -12.27
C LYS A 122 -11.79 5.62 -11.69
N ASN A 123 -10.94 6.62 -11.47
CA ASN A 123 -9.68 6.47 -10.77
C ASN A 123 -9.78 7.14 -9.40
N ILE A 124 -9.10 6.55 -8.42
CA ILE A 124 -8.98 7.13 -7.08
C ILE A 124 -7.64 7.82 -6.96
N PHE A 125 -7.70 9.09 -6.59
CA PHE A 125 -6.55 9.92 -6.27
C PHE A 125 -6.53 10.21 -4.78
N VAL A 126 -5.34 10.14 -4.20
CA VAL A 126 -5.10 10.41 -2.79
C VAL A 126 -4.05 11.49 -2.68
N TYR A 127 -4.38 12.55 -1.96
CA TYR A 127 -3.46 13.64 -1.64
C TYR A 127 -3.01 13.50 -0.20
N LEU A 128 -1.71 13.55 0.04
CA LEU A 128 -1.13 13.60 1.37
C LEU A 128 -1.01 15.06 1.79
N LYS A 129 -1.82 15.48 2.75
CA LYS A 129 -1.77 16.83 3.32
C LYS A 129 -1.21 16.78 4.72
N ASN A 130 -0.21 17.60 5.02
CA ASN A 130 0.26 17.85 6.38
C ASN A 130 0.15 19.36 6.72
N VAL A 131 0.80 19.80 7.80
CA VAL A 131 0.85 21.21 8.21
C VAL A 131 1.44 22.15 7.14
N ASN A 132 2.26 21.64 6.23
CA ASN A 132 2.88 22.40 5.13
C ASN A 132 2.04 22.36 3.84
N GLY A 133 0.82 21.81 3.88
CA GLY A 133 -0.06 21.67 2.72
C GLY A 133 0.04 20.29 2.05
N ILE A 134 -0.35 20.21 0.77
CA ILE A 134 -0.29 18.96 0.00
C ILE A 134 1.18 18.68 -0.36
N GLN A 135 1.72 17.58 0.15
CA GLN A 135 3.10 17.17 -0.09
C GLN A 135 3.20 16.16 -1.24
N ASP A 136 2.16 15.35 -1.41
CA ASP A 136 2.17 14.29 -2.41
C ASP A 136 0.79 14.03 -2.98
N LYS A 137 0.78 13.57 -4.23
CA LYS A 137 -0.39 13.12 -4.94
C LYS A 137 -0.14 11.73 -5.49
N PHE A 138 -1.06 10.81 -5.22
CA PHE A 138 -0.99 9.44 -5.69
C PHE A 138 -2.25 9.07 -6.47
N LYS A 139 -2.09 8.27 -7.51
CA LYS A 139 -3.17 7.43 -8.06
C LYS A 139 -3.11 6.07 -7.39
N ILE A 140 -4.24 5.55 -6.91
CA ILE A 140 -4.33 4.15 -6.49
C ILE A 140 -4.42 3.27 -7.73
N VAL A 141 -3.45 2.37 -7.88
CA VAL A 141 -3.37 1.44 -9.01
C VAL A 141 -3.92 0.08 -8.62
N GLU A 142 -3.71 -0.34 -7.37
CA GLU A 142 -4.13 -1.65 -6.91
C GLU A 142 -4.52 -1.60 -5.43
N LEU A 143 -5.57 -2.33 -5.10
CA LEU A 143 -6.02 -2.56 -3.75
C LEU A 143 -6.42 -4.02 -3.62
N THR A 144 -5.76 -4.79 -2.77
CA THR A 144 -5.98 -6.24 -2.69
C THR A 144 -5.92 -6.73 -1.26
N LYS A 145 -6.83 -7.65 -0.93
CA LYS A 145 -6.78 -8.45 0.30
C LYS A 145 -5.84 -9.63 0.08
N ILE A 146 -4.91 -9.85 1.00
CA ILE A 146 -3.96 -10.96 0.98
C ILE A 146 -4.34 -11.93 2.11
N GLU A 147 -4.19 -13.22 1.82
CA GLU A 147 -4.27 -14.25 2.85
C GLU A 147 -3.12 -14.07 3.87
N PRO A 148 -3.38 -14.17 5.17
CA PRO A 148 -2.33 -14.12 6.18
C PRO A 148 -1.37 -15.29 6.02
N ILE A 149 -0.12 -15.10 6.43
CA ILE A 149 0.88 -16.18 6.45
C ILE A 149 0.53 -17.23 7.54
N ASP A 150 -0.11 -16.80 8.63
CA ASP A 150 -0.49 -17.68 9.74
C ASP A 150 -2.01 -17.94 9.76
N SER A 151 -2.39 -19.21 9.96
CA SER A 151 -3.76 -19.74 9.90
C SER A 151 -4.67 -19.36 11.10
N GLY A 152 -4.31 -18.32 11.85
CA GLY A 152 -5.11 -17.80 12.96
C GLY A 152 -6.34 -17.05 12.47
N ASN A 153 -7.51 -17.43 12.97
CA ASN A 153 -8.84 -16.95 12.56
C ASN A 153 -8.91 -15.43 12.25
N ASP A 154 -9.51 -15.12 11.09
CA ASP A 154 -10.10 -13.83 10.68
C ASP A 154 -9.20 -12.63 10.35
N GLN A 155 -7.98 -12.86 9.89
CA GLN A 155 -7.00 -11.78 9.66
C GLN A 155 -6.56 -11.69 8.20
N PHE A 156 -7.35 -11.06 7.33
CA PHE A 156 -6.84 -10.65 6.03
C PHE A 156 -5.85 -9.49 6.20
N ASP A 157 -4.78 -9.53 5.40
CA ASP A 157 -3.89 -8.41 5.20
C ASP A 157 -4.28 -7.64 3.94
N TYR A 158 -3.72 -6.45 3.81
CA TYR A 158 -3.93 -5.59 2.68
C TYR A 158 -2.62 -5.27 1.99
N ARG A 159 -2.67 -5.24 0.66
CA ARG A 159 -1.70 -4.58 -0.19
C ARG A 159 -2.36 -3.42 -0.90
N ILE A 160 -1.71 -2.28 -0.89
CA ILE A 160 -2.04 -1.16 -1.76
C ILE A 160 -0.84 -0.83 -2.63
N LYS A 161 -1.10 -0.51 -3.90
CA LYS A 161 -0.12 0.01 -4.85
C LYS A 161 -0.54 1.39 -5.30
N LEU A 162 0.38 2.33 -5.18
CA LEU A 162 0.20 3.75 -5.43
C LEU A 162 1.21 4.20 -6.48
N THR A 163 0.79 4.99 -7.46
CA THR A 163 1.71 5.69 -8.38
C THR A 163 1.68 7.18 -8.09
N ARG A 164 2.86 7.75 -7.84
CA ARG A 164 3.05 9.18 -7.58
C ARG A 164 2.74 9.98 -8.83
N ILE A 165 2.09 11.12 -8.67
CA ILE A 165 1.77 12.06 -9.73
C ILE A 165 2.65 13.30 -9.52
N LYS A 166 3.47 13.60 -10.52
CA LYS A 166 4.35 14.76 -10.55
C LYS A 166 3.59 16.00 -11.04
#